data_AF-A0A1V5ZMM5-F1
#
_entry.id   AF-A0A1V5ZMM5-F1
#
_cell.length_a   1.000
_cell.length_b   1.000
_cell.length_c   1.000
_cell.angle_alpha   90.00
_cell.angle_beta   90.00
_cell.angle_gamma   90.00
#
_symmetry.space_group_name_H-M   'P 1'
#
loop_
_entity.id
_entity.type
_entity.pdbx_description
1 polymer ?
#
loop_
_entity_poly.entity_id
_entity_poly.type
_entity_poly.pdbx_seq_one_letter_code
_entity_poly.pdbx_strand_id
1 'polypeptide(L)'
;MVKSDIEAGNGVCLLDPHGDLVDTVLEHIPSSRINDVILFDVSDTDYPIGFNLLQADNEDEKNRIASGVVSTFQKLFEHSR
;
A
#
# COMPACT_ATOMS: atom_id res chain seq x y z
N MET A 1 12.94 5.83 14.34
CA MET A 1 11.64 6.47 14.05
C MET A 1 10.58 5.41 13.94
N VAL A 2 10.49 4.66 12.83
CA VAL A 2 9.47 3.60 12.63
C VAL A 2 9.37 2.59 13.79
N LYS A 3 10.48 1.98 14.21
CA LYS A 3 10.51 1.07 15.38
C LYS A 3 9.95 1.71 16.65
N SER A 4 10.37 2.94 16.94
CA SER A 4 9.94 3.67 18.15
C SER A 4 8.45 3.99 18.10
N ASP A 5 7.90 4.31 16.93
CA ASP A 5 6.46 4.53 16.73
C ASP A 5 5.66 3.24 16.95
N ILE A 6 6.12 2.13 16.38
CA ILE A 6 5.51 0.80 16.57
C ILE A 6 5.50 0.42 18.06
N GLU A 7 6.62 0.61 18.76
CA GLU A 7 6.77 0.35 20.20
C GLU A 7 5.90 1.27 21.06
N ALA A 8 5.71 2.52 20.63
CA ALA A 8 4.84 3.49 21.31
C ALA A 8 3.33 3.23 21.06
N GLY A 9 2.97 2.25 20.24
CA GLY A 9 1.57 1.96 19.91
C GLY A 9 1.03 2.71 18.70
N ASN A 10 1.85 3.52 18.02
CA ASN A 10 1.42 4.30 16.87
C ASN A 10 1.25 3.40 15.63
N GLY A 11 0.34 3.79 14.74
CA GLY A 11 0.19 3.19 13.41
C GLY A 11 1.24 3.75 12.45
N VAL A 12 1.79 2.91 11.58
CA VAL A 12 2.76 3.29 10.56
C VAL A 12 2.32 2.75 9.20
N CYS A 13 2.57 3.53 8.14
CA CYS A 13 2.42 3.08 6.76
C CYS A 13 3.77 3.26 6.08
N LEU A 14 4.31 2.17 5.53
CA LEU A 14 5.59 2.15 4.84
C LEU A 14 5.37 1.73 3.39
N LEU A 15 5.90 2.53 2.47
CA LEU A 15 5.93 2.21 1.05
C LEU A 15 7.39 2.15 0.62
N ASP A 16 7.83 0.97 0.19
CA ASP A 16 9.20 0.72 -0.21
C ASP A 16 9.21 0.01 -1.58
N PRO A 17 9.68 0.67 -2.66
CA PRO A 17 9.79 0.06 -3.97
C PRO A 17 10.84 -1.05 -4.07
N HIS A 18 11.82 -1.08 -3.15
CA HIS A 18 12.95 -2.01 -3.19
C HIS A 18 12.73 -3.24 -2.28
N GLY A 19 12.02 -3.06 -1.17
CA GLY A 19 11.55 -4.12 -0.27
C GLY A 19 12.45 -4.37 0.94
N ASP A 20 13.71 -3.96 0.90
CA ASP A 20 14.70 -4.21 1.96
C ASP A 20 14.36 -3.50 3.28
N LEU A 21 13.73 -2.33 3.22
CA LEU A 21 13.30 -1.61 4.42
C LEU A 21 12.06 -2.25 5.05
N VAL A 22 11.15 -2.81 4.23
CA VAL A 22 9.97 -3.54 4.73
C VAL A 22 10.40 -4.78 5.50
N ASP A 23 11.31 -5.58 4.95
CA ASP A 23 11.85 -6.77 5.62
C ASP A 23 12.48 -6.41 6.97
N THR A 24 13.31 -5.37 6.99
CA THR A 24 13.94 -4.86 8.21
C THR A 24 12.89 -4.45 9.25
N VAL A 25 11.81 -3.79 8.85
CA VAL A 25 10.75 -3.36 9.77
C VAL A 25 9.96 -4.56 10.31
N LEU A 26 9.66 -5.55 9.47
CA LEU A 26 8.95 -6.77 9.87
C LEU A 26 9.69 -7.52 10.99
N GLU A 27 11.03 -7.59 10.92
CA GLU A 27 11.86 -8.20 11.97
C GLU A 27 11.74 -7.49 13.34
N HIS A 28 11.31 -6.23 13.36
CA HIS A 28 11.20 -5.43 14.57
C HIS A 28 9.75 -5.31 15.10
N ILE A 29 8.79 -5.99 14.47
CA ILE A 29 7.41 -6.00 14.95
C ILE A 29 7.32 -6.77 16.28
N PRO A 30 6.85 -6.14 17.38
CA PRO A 30 6.66 -6.84 18.64
C PRO A 30 5.55 -7.89 18.51
N SER A 31 5.71 -9.04 19.18
CA SER A 31 4.79 -10.17 19.03
C SER A 31 3.32 -9.84 19.35
N SER A 32 3.08 -8.86 20.22
CA SER A 32 1.74 -8.37 20.56
C SER A 32 1.01 -7.67 19.41
N ARG A 33 1.73 -7.23 18.37
CA ARG A 33 1.21 -6.45 17.24
C ARG A 33 1.23 -7.23 15.92
N ILE A 34 1.62 -8.51 15.92
CA ILE A 34 1.70 -9.33 14.68
C ILE A 34 0.37 -9.33 13.94
N ASN A 35 -0.75 -9.43 14.67
CA ASN A 35 -2.09 -9.46 14.07
C ASN A 35 -2.57 -8.10 13.52
N ASP A 36 -1.82 -7.02 13.78
CA ASP A 36 -2.11 -5.68 13.27
C ASP A 36 -1.34 -5.40 11.96
N VAL A 37 -0.49 -6.32 11.52
CA VAL A 37 0.35 -6.14 10.34
C VAL A 37 -0.41 -6.56 9.08
N ILE A 38 -0.47 -5.65 8.11
CA ILE A 38 -0.91 -5.94 6.75
C ILE A 38 0.29 -5.76 5.83
N LEU A 39 0.76 -6.87 5.25
CA LEU A 39 1.82 -6.86 4.23
C LEU A 39 1.18 -6.84 2.84
N PHE A 40 1.32 -5.72 2.13
CA PHE A 40 0.80 -5.57 0.77
C PHE A 40 1.96 -5.66 -0.24
N ASP A 41 2.31 -6.91 -0.61
CA ASP A 41 3.29 -7.18 -1.66
C ASP A 41 2.57 -7.42 -2.99
N VAL A 42 2.80 -6.52 -3.97
CA VAL A 42 2.21 -6.61 -5.31
C VAL A 42 2.84 -7.70 -6.18
N SER A 43 3.98 -8.26 -5.76
CA SER A 43 4.70 -9.33 -6.44
C SER A 43 4.33 -10.73 -5.90
N ASP A 44 3.68 -10.81 -4.75
CA ASP A 44 3.23 -12.07 -4.15
C ASP A 44 2.07 -12.67 -4.96
N THR A 45 2.34 -13.81 -5.59
CA THR A 45 1.35 -14.57 -6.36
C THR A 45 0.65 -15.66 -5.56
N ASP A 46 1.19 -16.04 -4.40
CA ASP A 46 0.66 -17.12 -3.57
C ASP A 46 -0.43 -16.59 -2.63
N TYR A 47 -0.24 -15.37 -2.09
CA TYR A 47 -1.18 -14.71 -1.19
C TYR A 47 -1.48 -13.25 -1.60
N PRO A 48 -1.98 -13.02 -2.84
CA PRO A 48 -2.24 -11.68 -3.31
C PRO A 48 -3.38 -11.01 -2.53
N ILE A 49 -3.18 -9.74 -2.17
CA ILE A 49 -4.24 -8.93 -1.59
C ILE A 49 -5.08 -8.31 -2.72
N GLY A 50 -6.37 -8.64 -2.73
CA GLY A 50 -7.33 -8.08 -3.68
C GLY A 50 -7.52 -6.58 -3.46
N PHE A 51 -7.26 -5.79 -4.49
CA PHE A 51 -7.42 -4.34 -4.45
C PHE A 51 -8.21 -3.87 -5.67
N ASN A 52 -9.41 -3.33 -5.43
CA ASN A 52 -10.26 -2.77 -6.48
C ASN A 52 -10.11 -1.24 -6.52
N LEU A 53 -9.25 -0.77 -7.43
CA LEU A 53 -9.05 0.66 -7.71
C LEU A 53 -10.34 1.40 -8.12
N LEU A 54 -11.37 0.69 -8.57
CA LEU A 54 -12.63 1.26 -9.06
C LEU A 54 -13.78 1.13 -8.04
N GLN A 55 -13.49 0.72 -6.81
CA GLN A 55 -14.50 0.64 -5.77
C GLN A 55 -15.03 2.04 -5.41
N ALA A 56 -16.36 2.20 -5.44
CA ALA A 56 -17.04 3.46 -5.16
C ALA A 56 -18.40 3.17 -4.53
N ASP A 57 -18.85 4.03 -3.61
CA ASP A 57 -20.13 3.89 -2.92
C ASP A 57 -21.26 4.64 -3.65
N ASN A 58 -20.94 5.56 -4.56
CA ASN A 58 -21.90 6.35 -5.35
C ASN A 58 -21.35 6.75 -6.73
N GLU A 59 -22.24 7.21 -7.62
CA GLU A 59 -21.89 7.56 -9.01
C GLU A 59 -20.94 8.77 -9.12
N ASP A 60 -21.04 9.75 -8.21
CA ASP A 60 -20.13 10.90 -8.23
C ASP A 60 -18.69 10.49 -7.87
N GLU A 61 -18.54 9.60 -6.88
CA GLU A 61 -17.25 9.02 -6.50
C GLU A 61 -16.67 8.17 -7.63
N LYS A 62 -17.48 7.33 -8.25
CA LYS A 62 -17.08 6.50 -9.39
C LYS A 62 -16.50 7.33 -10.54
N ASN A 63 -17.13 8.45 -10.88
CA ASN A 63 -16.64 9.36 -11.94
C ASN A 63 -15.29 9.99 -11.56
N ARG A 64 -15.10 10.40 -10.30
CA ARG A 64 -13.82 10.95 -9.80
C ARG A 64 -12.72 9.90 -9.82
N ILE A 65 -13.01 8.70 -9.33
CA ILE A 65 -12.05 7.59 -9.29
C ILE A 65 -11.62 7.20 -10.71
N ALA A 66 -12.57 7.01 -11.63
CA ALA A 66 -12.27 6.69 -13.02
C ALA A 66 -11.38 7.77 -13.67
N SER A 67 -11.70 9.05 -13.47
CA SER A 67 -10.90 10.16 -13.98
C SER A 67 -9.48 10.17 -13.39
N GLY A 68 -9.36 9.91 -12.09
CA GLY A 68 -8.08 9.80 -11.39
C GLY A 68 -7.21 8.69 -11.96
N VAL A 69 -7.76 7.47 -12.09
CA VAL A 69 -7.07 6.31 -12.67
C VAL A 69 -6.55 6.61 -14.08
N VAL A 70 -7.40 7.17 -14.95
CA VAL A 70 -6.99 7.56 -16.31
C VAL A 70 -5.86 8.58 -16.27
N SER A 71 -5.95 9.61 -15.43
CA SER A 71 -4.93 10.65 -15.32
C SER A 71 -3.58 10.12 -14.82
N THR A 72 -3.60 9.14 -13.90
CA THR A 72 -2.39 8.48 -13.41
C THR A 72 -1.71 7.68 -14.52
N PHE A 73 -2.48 6.91 -15.30
CA PHE A 73 -1.93 6.17 -16.43
C PHE A 73 -1.36 7.11 -17.50
N GLN A 74 -2.04 8.22 -17.80
CA GLN A 74 -1.52 9.21 -18.76
C GLN A 74 -0.15 9.76 -18.33
N LYS A 75 0.05 10.05 -17.04
CA LYS A 75 1.33 10.51 -16.51
C LYS A 75 2.40 9.41 -16.54
N LEU A 76 2.05 8.17 -16.19
CA LEU A 76 2.98 7.05 -16.20
C LEU A 76 3.52 6.75 -17.60
N PHE A 77 2.67 6.90 -18.63
CA PHE A 77 3.01 6.61 -20.02
C PHE A 77 3.31 7.86 -20.86
N GLU A 78 3.48 9.03 -20.24
CA GLU A 78 3.72 10.30 -20.93
C GLU A 78 4.98 10.25 -21.83
N HIS A 79 5.95 9.42 -21.45
CA HIS A 79 7.22 9.24 -22.16
C HIS A 79 7.34 7.91 -22.91
N SER A 80 6.25 7.14 -23.04
CA SER A 80 6.26 5.85 -23.76
C SER A 80 6.12 5.99 -25.27
N ARG A 81 6.62 7.09 -25.85
CA ARG A 81 6.51 7.42 -27.27
C ARG A 81 7.87 7.61 -27.92
#